data_AF-A0A6G3Z556-F1
#
_entry.id   AF-A0A6G3Z556-F1
#
_cell.length_a   1.000
_cell.length_b   1.000
_cell.length_c   1.000
_cell.angle_alpha   90.00
_cell.angle_beta   90.00
_cell.angle_gamma   90.00
#
_symmetry.space_group_name_H-M   'P 1'
#
loop_
_entity.id
_entity.type
_entity.pdbx_description
1 polymer ?
#
loop_
_entity_poly.entity_id
_entity_poly.type
_entity_poly.pdbx_seq_one_letter_code
_entity_poly.pdbx_strand_id
1 'polypeptide(L)'
;LARMILYDQIPRGCFRGTASAFAYDKEALFWANRFLESIYPWMMDIDSSICLSQIFMALICLSHSEDKAVQDRSLSLSEQFSEEVLRQSWLSETTQKQLAQVYPEAKQHYDVIHFWGRFPHRNRVLNRESTLKEEKFLQTEALPDWMHSQN
;
A
#
# COMPACT_ATOMS: atom_id res chain seq x y z
N LEU A 1 9.22 -6.94 -9.67
CA LEU A 1 9.27 -5.46 -9.59
C LEU A 1 8.50 -4.77 -10.72
N ALA A 2 8.98 -4.80 -11.98
CA ALA A 2 8.44 -3.99 -13.07
C ALA A 2 6.92 -4.12 -13.29
N ARG A 3 6.35 -5.33 -13.16
CA ARG A 3 4.90 -5.54 -13.27
C ARG A 3 4.11 -4.80 -12.18
N MET A 4 4.58 -4.83 -10.93
CA MET A 4 3.93 -4.10 -9.84
C MET A 4 3.97 -2.59 -10.09
N ILE A 5 5.13 -2.06 -10.50
CA ILE A 5 5.27 -0.64 -10.86
C ILE A 5 4.32 -0.26 -12.02
N LEU A 6 4.29 -1.09 -13.07
CA LEU A 6 3.47 -0.83 -14.27
C LEU A 6 1.97 -0.82 -13.97
N TYR A 7 1.49 -1.68 -13.07
CA TYR A 7 0.07 -1.78 -12.74
C TYR A 7 -0.36 -0.89 -11.57
N ASP A 8 0.56 -0.53 -10.68
CA ASP A 8 0.23 0.22 -9.47
C ASP A 8 0.68 1.69 -9.55
N GLN A 9 1.98 1.92 -9.71
CA GLN A 9 2.59 3.25 -9.59
C GLN A 9 2.43 4.07 -10.88
N ILE A 10 2.59 3.46 -12.05
CA ILE A 10 2.45 4.16 -13.34
C ILE A 10 1.02 4.70 -13.53
N PRO A 11 -0.07 3.93 -13.29
CA PRO A 11 -1.43 4.46 -13.48
C PRO A 11 -1.75 5.59 -12.49
N ARG A 12 -1.32 5.47 -11.23
CA ARG A 12 -1.43 6.52 -10.20
C ARG A 12 -0.67 7.80 -10.55
N GLY A 13 0.44 7.68 -11.28
CA GLY A 13 1.22 8.81 -11.78
C GLY A 13 0.58 9.46 -13.01
N CYS A 14 0.25 8.66 -14.02
CA CYS A 14 -0.20 9.14 -15.34
C CYS A 14 -1.68 9.53 -15.40
N PHE A 15 -2.52 8.94 -14.56
CA PHE A 15 -3.97 9.11 -14.60
C PHE A 15 -4.54 9.63 -13.26
N ARG A 16 -3.74 10.39 -12.52
CA ARG A 16 -4.12 11.03 -11.25
C ARG A 16 -5.47 11.74 -11.36
N GLY A 17 -6.31 11.60 -10.32
CA GLY A 17 -7.63 12.22 -10.28
C GLY A 17 -8.70 11.52 -11.14
N THR A 18 -8.42 10.33 -11.70
CA THR A 18 -9.36 9.58 -12.55
C THR A 18 -9.54 8.14 -12.08
N ALA A 19 -10.61 7.47 -12.53
CA ALA A 19 -10.82 6.05 -12.30
C ALA A 19 -9.64 5.19 -12.80
N SER A 20 -8.99 5.61 -13.89
CA SER A 20 -7.89 4.89 -14.53
C SER A 20 -6.66 4.75 -13.63
N ALA A 21 -6.52 5.59 -12.59
CA ALA A 21 -5.46 5.43 -11.59
C ALA A 21 -5.55 4.10 -10.82
N PHE A 22 -6.75 3.50 -10.72
CA PHE A 22 -7.02 2.28 -9.94
C PHE A 22 -7.40 1.08 -10.81
N ALA A 23 -7.40 1.25 -12.14
CA ALA A 23 -7.94 0.26 -13.07
C ALA A 23 -7.23 -1.10 -13.01
N TYR A 24 -5.97 -1.11 -12.57
CA TYR A 24 -5.11 -2.29 -12.54
C TYR A 24 -4.71 -2.75 -11.13
N ASP A 25 -5.44 -2.29 -10.09
CA ASP A 25 -5.15 -2.65 -8.70
C ASP A 25 -5.20 -4.17 -8.48
N LYS A 26 -6.08 -4.88 -9.20
CA LYS A 26 -6.19 -6.36 -9.10
C LYS A 26 -4.98 -7.07 -9.69
N GLU A 27 -4.47 -6.59 -10.82
CA GLU A 27 -3.27 -7.11 -11.48
C GLU A 27 -2.02 -6.82 -10.64
N ALA A 28 -1.92 -5.62 -10.08
CA ALA A 28 -0.86 -5.26 -9.14
C ALA A 28 -0.86 -6.20 -7.93
N LEU A 29 -2.03 -6.40 -7.30
CA LEU A 29 -2.21 -7.32 -6.17
C LEU A 29 -1.86 -8.76 -6.53
N PHE A 30 -2.26 -9.24 -7.71
CA PHE A 30 -1.91 -10.58 -8.19
C PHE A 30 -0.39 -10.77 -8.26
N TRP A 31 0.33 -9.83 -8.88
CA TRP A 31 1.79 -9.93 -8.99
C TRP A 31 2.51 -9.76 -7.66
N ALA A 32 2.00 -8.92 -6.77
CA ALA A 32 2.51 -8.77 -5.41
C ALA A 32 2.39 -10.09 -4.62
N ASN A 33 1.21 -10.71 -4.65
CA ASN A 33 1.00 -12.01 -4.00
C ASN A 33 1.90 -13.11 -4.57
N ARG A 34 2.01 -13.20 -5.90
CA ARG A 34 2.89 -14.16 -6.57
C ARG A 34 4.35 -13.99 -6.17
N PHE A 35 4.81 -12.74 -6.03
CA PHE A 35 6.15 -12.45 -5.56
C PHE A 35 6.33 -12.84 -4.10
N LEU A 36 5.43 -12.41 -3.21
CA LEU A 36 5.49 -12.73 -1.78
C LEU A 36 5.50 -14.26 -1.56
N GLU A 37 4.63 -15.00 -2.24
CA GLU A 37 4.62 -16.48 -2.20
C GLU A 37 5.94 -17.11 -2.63
N SER A 38 6.63 -16.53 -3.62
CA SER A 38 7.92 -17.07 -4.08
C SER A 38 9.06 -16.87 -3.08
N ILE A 39 8.89 -15.97 -2.12
CA ILE A 39 9.91 -15.64 -1.11
C ILE A 39 9.50 -16.04 0.31
N TYR A 40 8.31 -16.61 0.53
CA TYR A 40 7.74 -16.81 1.88
C TYR A 40 8.24 -18.04 2.66
N PRO A 41 9.45 -18.56 2.39
CA PRO A 41 10.28 -19.02 3.53
C PRO A 41 11.56 -18.21 3.74
N TRP A 42 11.98 -17.42 2.76
CA TRP A 42 13.28 -16.74 2.66
C TRP A 42 13.18 -15.22 2.88
N MET A 43 11.99 -14.70 3.25
CA MET A 43 11.75 -13.27 3.44
C MET A 43 12.68 -12.66 4.50
N MET A 44 13.33 -13.50 5.32
CA MET A 44 14.25 -13.12 6.40
C MET A 44 15.74 -13.13 6.00
N ASP A 45 16.10 -13.69 4.83
CA ASP A 45 17.48 -13.69 4.31
C ASP A 45 17.67 -12.53 3.32
N ILE A 46 17.28 -11.32 3.72
CA ILE A 46 17.39 -10.11 2.87
C ILE A 46 18.84 -9.65 2.82
N ASP A 47 19.64 -10.30 1.99
CA ASP A 47 21.07 -9.99 1.81
C ASP A 47 21.31 -8.94 0.70
N SER A 48 20.26 -8.34 0.12
CA SER A 48 20.41 -7.33 -0.93
C SER A 48 19.31 -6.27 -0.99
N SER A 49 19.72 -5.05 -1.37
CA SER A 49 18.83 -3.92 -1.64
C SER A 49 17.81 -4.16 -2.76
N ILE A 50 18.11 -5.07 -3.70
CA ILE A 50 17.20 -5.43 -4.80
C ILE A 50 15.96 -6.12 -4.25
N CYS A 51 16.13 -7.10 -3.34
CA CYS A 51 15.00 -7.80 -2.71
C CYS A 51 14.14 -6.83 -1.89
N LEU A 52 14.77 -5.89 -1.19
CA LEU A 52 14.09 -4.91 -0.35
C LEU A 52 13.09 -4.04 -1.13
N SER A 53 13.50 -3.50 -2.29
CA SER A 53 12.61 -2.69 -3.14
C SER A 53 11.41 -3.48 -3.68
N GLN A 54 11.58 -4.79 -3.89
CA GLN A 54 10.53 -5.67 -4.38
C GLN A 54 9.51 -5.98 -3.29
N ILE A 55 9.97 -6.24 -2.07
CA ILE A 55 9.10 -6.45 -0.90
C ILE A 55 8.33 -5.16 -0.61
N PHE A 56 9.02 -4.02 -0.54
CA PHE A 56 8.39 -2.71 -0.35
C PHE A 56 7.28 -2.46 -1.37
N MET A 57 7.57 -2.66 -2.66
CA MET A 57 6.57 -2.49 -3.70
C MET A 57 5.39 -3.47 -3.57
N ALA A 58 5.64 -4.72 -3.18
CA ALA A 58 4.56 -5.69 -2.95
C ALA A 58 3.64 -5.27 -1.80
N LEU A 59 4.20 -4.77 -0.68
CA LEU A 59 3.43 -4.29 0.47
C LEU A 59 2.52 -3.11 0.10
N ILE A 60 3.01 -2.16 -0.71
CA ILE A 60 2.19 -1.06 -1.23
C ILE A 60 1.03 -1.58 -2.09
N CYS A 61 1.29 -2.55 -2.99
CA CYS A 61 0.21 -3.13 -3.80
C CYS A 61 -0.86 -3.81 -2.94
N LEU A 62 -0.48 -4.45 -1.82
CA LEU A 62 -1.42 -5.02 -0.86
C LEU A 62 -2.25 -3.92 -0.16
N SER A 63 -1.61 -2.83 0.30
CA SER A 63 -2.27 -1.75 1.03
C SER A 63 -3.30 -0.99 0.16
N HIS A 64 -3.18 -1.05 -1.16
CA HIS A 64 -4.14 -0.44 -2.08
C HIS A 64 -5.43 -1.24 -2.31
N SER A 65 -5.53 -2.46 -1.80
CA SER A 65 -6.73 -3.30 -1.93
C SER A 65 -7.88 -2.82 -1.04
N GLU A 66 -9.11 -2.79 -1.56
CA GLU A 66 -10.33 -2.55 -0.76
C GLU A 66 -10.91 -3.84 -0.13
N ASP A 67 -10.09 -4.88 0.05
CA ASP A 67 -10.46 -6.14 0.68
C ASP A 67 -9.89 -6.24 2.11
N LYS A 68 -10.75 -6.54 3.09
CA LYS A 68 -10.37 -6.61 4.51
C LYS A 68 -9.33 -7.70 4.81
N ALA A 69 -9.47 -8.89 4.24
CA ALA A 69 -8.52 -9.97 4.47
C ALA A 69 -7.15 -9.65 3.85
N VAL A 70 -7.14 -8.94 2.72
CA VAL A 70 -5.90 -8.42 2.15
C VAL A 70 -5.27 -7.36 3.06
N GLN A 71 -6.06 -6.48 3.67
CA GLN A 71 -5.56 -5.48 4.63
C GLN A 71 -5.00 -6.11 5.91
N ASP A 72 -5.64 -7.15 6.45
CA ASP A 72 -5.12 -7.92 7.59
C ASP A 72 -3.73 -8.47 7.27
N ARG A 73 -3.60 -9.08 6.08
CA ARG A 73 -2.32 -9.61 5.60
C ARG A 73 -1.30 -8.49 5.35
N SER A 74 -1.71 -7.38 4.75
CA SER A 74 -0.86 -6.22 4.47
C SER A 74 -0.25 -5.67 5.75
N LEU A 75 -1.08 -5.51 6.79
CA LEU A 75 -0.64 -5.02 8.09
C LEU A 75 0.36 -5.96 8.74
N SER A 76 0.03 -7.25 8.81
CA SER A 76 0.90 -8.27 9.43
C SER A 76 2.25 -8.39 8.72
N LEU A 77 2.27 -8.40 7.39
CA LEU A 77 3.53 -8.46 6.63
C LEU A 77 4.34 -7.17 6.74
N SER A 78 3.68 -6.02 6.82
CA SER A 78 4.36 -4.72 7.00
C SER A 78 4.99 -4.61 8.39
N GLU A 79 4.34 -5.16 9.42
CA GLU A 79 4.89 -5.24 10.77
C GLU A 79 6.16 -6.11 10.80
N GLN A 80 6.07 -7.33 10.27
CA GLN A 80 7.21 -8.25 10.17
C GLN A 80 8.36 -7.63 9.38
N PHE A 81 8.04 -6.97 8.25
CA PHE A 81 9.02 -6.26 7.44
C PHE A 81 9.72 -5.17 8.23
N SER A 82 8.99 -4.30 8.93
CA SER A 82 9.57 -3.21 9.72
C SER A 82 10.43 -3.76 10.88
N GLU A 83 9.99 -4.81 11.56
CA GLU A 83 10.77 -5.42 12.65
C GLU A 83 12.11 -6.01 12.19
N GLU A 84 12.12 -6.66 11.02
CA GLU A 84 13.33 -7.30 10.49
C GLU A 84 14.26 -6.31 9.79
N VAL A 85 13.71 -5.52 8.87
CA VAL A 85 14.50 -4.65 7.99
C VAL A 85 15.12 -3.50 8.77
N LEU A 86 14.41 -2.89 9.71
CA LEU A 86 14.95 -1.72 10.43
C LEU A 86 16.12 -2.07 11.36
N ARG A 87 16.40 -3.37 11.59
CA ARG A 87 17.55 -3.86 12.36
C ARG A 87 18.82 -4.06 11.52
N GLN A 88 18.71 -3.98 10.20
CA GLN A 88 19.80 -4.29 9.28
C GLN A 88 20.87 -3.18 9.28
N SER A 89 22.11 -3.54 9.61
CA SER A 89 23.22 -2.59 9.78
C SER A 89 23.73 -1.96 8.48
N TRP A 90 23.41 -2.57 7.33
CA TRP A 90 23.80 -2.09 6.00
C TRP A 90 22.87 -1.00 5.45
N LEU A 91 21.76 -0.69 6.13
CA LEU A 91 20.85 0.38 5.71
C LEU A 91 21.42 1.76 6.04
N SER A 92 21.31 2.67 5.08
CA SER A 92 21.56 4.09 5.36
C SER A 92 20.48 4.66 6.28
N GLU A 93 20.82 5.68 7.07
CA GLU A 93 19.85 6.37 7.93
C GLU A 93 18.64 6.91 7.14
N THR A 94 18.88 7.43 5.94
CA THR A 94 17.82 7.90 5.04
C THR A 94 16.87 6.77 4.64
N THR A 95 17.41 5.62 4.24
CA THR A 95 16.62 4.45 3.86
C THR A 95 15.84 3.91 5.05
N GLN A 96 16.46 3.84 6.24
CA GLN A 96 15.79 3.40 7.46
C GLN A 96 14.59 4.30 7.81
N LYS A 97 14.76 5.62 7.73
CA LYS A 97 13.67 6.59 7.95
C LYS A 97 12.50 6.41 6.98
N GLN A 98 12.80 6.17 5.70
CA GLN A 98 11.77 5.91 4.69
C GLN A 98 11.01 4.61 4.96
N LEU A 99 11.73 3.53 5.25
CA LEU A 99 11.13 2.22 5.49
C LEU A 99 10.39 2.14 6.83
N ALA A 100 10.71 3.02 7.79
CA ALA A 100 9.98 3.13 9.05
C ALA A 100 8.52 3.57 8.87
N GLN A 101 8.14 4.15 7.71
CA GLN A 101 6.76 4.53 7.41
C GLN A 101 5.90 3.37 6.88
N VAL A 102 6.50 2.25 6.48
CA VAL A 102 5.78 1.12 5.87
C VAL A 102 4.65 0.59 6.77
N TYR A 103 4.97 0.26 8.02
CA TYR A 103 3.96 -0.23 8.96
C TYR A 103 2.91 0.83 9.36
N PRO A 104 3.30 2.07 9.75
CA PRO A 104 2.33 3.13 10.02
C PRO A 104 1.35 3.40 8.87
N GLU A 105 1.84 3.46 7.63
CA GLU A 105 0.98 3.67 6.46
C GLU A 105 0.07 2.46 6.20
N ALA A 106 0.59 1.24 6.30
CA ALA A 106 -0.23 0.03 6.18
C ALA A 106 -1.34 0.00 7.24
N LYS A 107 -1.05 0.43 8.47
CA LYS A 107 -2.05 0.56 9.54
C LYS A 107 -3.13 1.59 9.18
N GLN A 108 -2.77 2.73 8.62
CA GLN A 108 -3.75 3.73 8.19
C GLN A 108 -4.68 3.17 7.10
N HIS A 109 -4.15 2.42 6.12
CA HIS A 109 -4.97 1.76 5.10
C HIS A 109 -5.90 0.72 5.72
N TYR A 110 -5.37 -0.11 6.62
CA TYR A 110 -6.13 -1.09 7.39
C TYR A 110 -7.30 -0.43 8.13
N ASP A 111 -7.04 0.61 8.91
CA ASP A 111 -8.05 1.27 9.75
C ASP A 111 -9.20 1.80 8.88
N VAL A 112 -8.87 2.39 7.73
CA VAL A 112 -9.83 2.93 6.78
C VAL A 112 -10.69 1.83 6.16
N ILE A 113 -10.08 0.76 5.66
CA ILE A 113 -10.82 -0.34 5.03
C ILE A 113 -11.64 -1.14 6.06
N HIS A 114 -11.13 -1.33 7.28
CA HIS A 114 -11.89 -2.02 8.32
C HIS A 114 -13.12 -1.22 8.74
N PHE A 115 -12.98 0.09 8.87
CA PHE A 115 -14.07 0.98 9.28
C PHE A 115 -15.08 1.25 8.15
N TRP A 116 -14.62 1.59 6.95
CA TRP A 116 -15.47 2.02 5.83
C TRP A 116 -15.79 0.91 4.82
N GLY A 117 -15.03 -0.19 4.83
CA GLY A 117 -15.14 -1.27 3.84
C GLY A 117 -14.60 -0.93 2.45
N ARG A 118 -14.13 0.30 2.24
CA ARG A 118 -13.59 0.87 1.00
C ARG A 118 -12.82 2.14 1.30
N PHE A 119 -12.16 2.73 0.31
CA PHE A 119 -11.52 4.04 0.42
C PHE A 119 -12.48 5.16 0.01
N PRO A 120 -13.02 5.97 0.94
CA PRO A 120 -14.04 6.97 0.60
C PRO A 120 -13.55 8.04 -0.38
N HIS A 121 -12.26 8.40 -0.34
CA HIS A 121 -11.68 9.39 -1.27
C HIS A 121 -11.73 8.94 -2.74
N ARG A 122 -11.86 7.63 -3.01
CA ARG A 122 -12.03 7.09 -4.38
C ARG A 122 -13.48 7.14 -4.87
N ASN A 123 -14.47 7.46 -4.03
CA ASN A 123 -15.88 7.37 -4.38
C ASN A 123 -16.23 8.20 -5.62
N ARG A 124 -15.82 9.47 -5.66
CA ARG A 124 -16.10 10.39 -6.77
C ARG A 124 -15.56 9.87 -8.10
N VAL A 125 -14.29 9.45 -8.12
CA VAL A 125 -13.61 9.01 -9.33
C VAL A 125 -14.06 7.62 -9.80
N LEU A 126 -14.54 6.78 -8.88
CA LEU A 126 -15.12 5.46 -9.19
C LEU A 126 -16.64 5.49 -9.35
N ASN A 127 -17.26 6.67 -9.43
CA ASN A 127 -18.71 6.86 -9.59
C ASN A 127 -19.54 6.13 -8.51
N ARG A 128 -19.10 6.16 -7.26
CA ARG A 128 -19.79 5.61 -6.09
C ARG A 128 -20.47 6.74 -5.32
N GLU A 129 -21.67 6.49 -4.84
CA GLU A 129 -22.34 7.39 -3.91
C GLU A 129 -21.64 7.36 -2.54
N SER A 130 -21.30 8.55 -2.03
CA SER A 130 -20.76 8.72 -0.68
C SER A 130 -21.89 8.86 0.33
N THR A 131 -21.74 8.24 1.49
CA THR A 131 -22.61 8.51 2.64
C THR A 131 -22.25 9.84 3.30
N LEU A 132 -23.19 10.47 4.01
CA LEU A 132 -22.92 11.69 4.80
C LEU A 132 -21.78 11.52 5.80
N LYS A 133 -21.57 10.30 6.32
CA LYS A 133 -20.47 9.99 7.25
C LYS A 133 -19.12 9.99 6.53
N GLU A 134 -19.07 9.41 5.33
CA GLU A 134 -17.87 9.41 4.48
C GLU A 134 -17.51 10.84 4.05
N GLU A 135 -18.48 11.66 3.66
CA GLU A 135 -18.25 13.06 3.30
C GLU A 135 -17.69 13.88 4.46
N LYS A 136 -18.26 13.72 5.67
CA LYS A 136 -17.74 14.37 6.88
C LYS A 136 -16.32 13.91 7.21
N PHE A 137 -16.04 12.61 7.06
CA PHE A 137 -14.70 12.06 7.25
C PHE A 137 -13.69 12.70 6.30
N LEU A 138 -14.03 12.85 5.03
CA LEU A 138 -13.17 13.48 4.01
C LEU A 138 -12.95 15.00 4.22
N GLN A 139 -13.70 15.64 5.12
CA GLN A 139 -13.53 17.06 5.48
C GLN A 139 -12.69 17.25 6.75
N THR A 140 -12.22 16.16 7.38
CA THR A 140 -11.37 16.25 8.58
C THR A 140 -9.93 16.66 8.22
N GLU A 141 -9.26 17.37 9.12
CA GLU A 141 -7.86 17.80 8.93
C GLU A 141 -6.82 16.68 9.16
N ALA A 142 -7.25 15.53 9.69
CA ALA A 142 -6.37 14.44 10.12
C ALA A 142 -6.35 13.26 9.14
N LEU A 143 -6.53 13.51 7.84
CA LEU A 143 -6.47 12.45 6.84
C LEU A 143 -5.02 12.02 6.61
N PRO A 144 -4.76 10.72 6.38
CA PRO A 144 -3.45 10.27 5.96
C PRO A 144 -2.99 10.93 4.64
N ASP A 145 -1.70 11.27 4.54
CA ASP A 145 -1.13 11.97 3.38
C ASP A 145 -1.42 11.24 2.04
N TRP A 146 -1.36 9.91 2.05
CA TRP A 146 -1.62 9.10 0.85
C TRP A 146 -3.06 9.26 0.31
N MET A 147 -4.04 9.70 1.11
CA MET A 147 -5.39 9.99 0.62
C MET A 147 -5.43 11.22 -0.29
N HIS A 148 -4.46 12.13 -0.14
CA HIS A 148 -4.33 13.30 -1.01
C HIS A 148 -3.54 12.99 -2.29
N SER A 149 -2.90 11.82 -2.36
CA SER A 149 -2.03 11.44 -3.48
C SER A 149 -2.75 11.28 -4.81
N GLN A 150 -4.07 11.26 -4.85
CA GLN A 150 -4.87 11.08 -6.07
C GLN A 150 -5.80 12.26 -6.38
N ASN A 151 -5.63 13.39 -5.67
CA ASN A 151 -6.34 14.63 -5.94
C ASN A 151 -5.71 15.44 -7.07
#